data_AF-C5PCE6-F1
#
_entry.id   AF-C5PCE6-F1
#
_cell.length_a   1.000
_cell.length_b   1.000
_cell.length_c   1.000
_cell.angle_alpha   90.00
_cell.angle_beta   90.00
_cell.angle_gamma   90.00
#
_symmetry.space_group_name_H-M   'P 1'
#
loop_
_entity.id
_entity.type
_entity.pdbx_description
1 polymer ?
#
loop_
_entity_poly.entity_id
_entity_poly.type
_entity_poly.pdbx_seq_one_letter_code
_entity_poly.pdbx_strand_id
1 'polypeptide(L)'
;MFRSLFHRPPSRARLRRLRWLRLLLLAFITFFVIDLWRISQSGSPSVIKPAPPLDIRHQERVFIASIHWNNESILRSHWNDALLDLVQKLGPEHVYVSILESGSWDGSKDALRALDTELEKLGVERKIVLEDITHIDEIQRMPSSDEPGWIWTVRGKKELRRIPYLSRLRNRVMDELTALASRTEAKRTFDKVLWLNDVVFTAHDALNILGTREGDYAAACSLDFSKPPAYYDTFALRDSSGAKAITHTWPYFLSSMSRHAMMAGFPVPVQSCWNGIVAFDATPFYERPPLVFRGISDGLAKYHLEGSECCLIHADNPLTPVKGVWLNPDVRVGYNEKAYANVHPRHSAIWPSAGEKLLGIWQNRVARLINFPRRTIEDMVVSWRVRSWKANGLEREEHGVHCLINEMQVLVGNGWAHL
;
A
#
# COMPACT_ATOMS: atom_id res chain seq x y z
N MET A 1 -58.15 56.08 -16.19
CA MET A 1 -57.28 55.33 -17.11
C MET A 1 -56.71 54.12 -16.37
N PHE A 2 -57.51 53.06 -16.17
CA PHE A 2 -57.09 51.82 -15.51
C PHE A 2 -56.96 50.72 -16.59
N ARG A 3 -55.73 50.38 -16.97
CA ARG A 3 -55.47 49.18 -17.79
C ARG A 3 -55.49 47.96 -16.87
N SER A 4 -56.52 47.12 -17.02
CA SER A 4 -56.60 45.82 -16.36
C SER A 4 -55.49 44.90 -16.89
N LEU A 5 -54.62 44.46 -15.99
CA LEU A 5 -53.62 43.40 -16.23
C LEU A 5 -54.34 42.06 -16.39
N PHE A 6 -54.79 41.73 -17.60
CA PHE A 6 -55.24 40.37 -17.92
C PHE A 6 -54.04 39.42 -17.96
N HIS A 7 -53.89 38.61 -16.90
CA HIS A 7 -53.02 37.44 -16.91
C HIS A 7 -53.56 36.42 -17.92
N ARG A 8 -52.90 36.30 -19.08
CA ARG A 8 -53.18 35.22 -20.05
C ARG A 8 -52.85 33.87 -19.41
N PRO A 9 -53.76 32.88 -19.45
CA PRO A 9 -53.48 31.55 -18.90
C PRO A 9 -52.30 30.92 -19.64
N PRO A 10 -51.39 30.22 -18.93
CA PRO A 10 -50.22 29.62 -19.55
C PRO A 10 -50.62 28.60 -20.62
N SER A 11 -49.98 28.66 -21.79
CA SER A 11 -50.26 27.74 -22.90
C SER A 11 -50.09 26.27 -22.47
N ARG A 12 -50.85 25.35 -23.08
CA ARG A 12 -50.76 23.90 -22.80
C ARG A 12 -49.31 23.37 -22.92
N ALA A 13 -48.51 23.94 -23.83
CA ALA A 13 -47.08 23.65 -23.98
C ALA A 13 -46.25 24.14 -22.76
N ARG A 14 -46.52 25.33 -22.24
CA ARG A 14 -45.87 25.86 -21.02
C ARG A 14 -46.22 25.02 -19.79
N LEU A 15 -47.48 24.59 -19.66
CA LEU A 15 -47.92 23.68 -18.59
C LEU A 15 -47.26 22.30 -18.69
N ARG A 16 -47.11 21.73 -19.89
CA ARG A 16 -46.35 20.48 -20.11
C ARG A 16 -44.87 20.63 -19.77
N ARG A 17 -44.22 21.73 -20.20
CA ARG A 17 -42.81 22.02 -19.87
C ARG A 17 -42.61 22.16 -18.35
N LEU A 18 -43.51 22.86 -17.67
CA LEU A 18 -43.50 22.98 -16.21
C LEU A 18 -43.70 21.63 -15.50
N ARG A 19 -44.56 20.75 -16.03
CA ARG A 19 -44.72 19.37 -15.51
C ARG A 19 -43.44 18.55 -15.67
N TRP A 20 -42.80 18.59 -16.84
CA TRP A 20 -41.51 17.91 -17.06
C TRP A 20 -40.41 18.45 -16.16
N LEU A 21 -40.30 19.78 -16.01
CA LEU A 21 -39.33 20.39 -15.09
C LEU A 21 -39.58 19.97 -13.63
N ARG A 22 -40.85 19.88 -13.20
CA ARG A 22 -41.20 19.38 -11.86
C ARG A 22 -40.85 17.90 -11.69
N LEU A 23 -41.10 17.06 -12.70
CA LEU A 23 -40.72 15.64 -12.66
C LEU A 23 -39.20 15.45 -12.63
N LEU A 24 -38.46 16.24 -13.40
CA LEU A 24 -37.00 16.24 -13.37
C LEU A 24 -36.46 16.72 -12.03
N LEU A 25 -37.05 17.77 -11.45
CA LEU A 25 -36.68 18.25 -10.12
C LEU A 25 -36.98 17.21 -9.04
N LEU A 26 -38.15 16.56 -9.09
CA LEU A 26 -38.49 15.48 -8.16
C LEU A 26 -37.56 14.28 -8.32
N ALA A 27 -37.24 13.86 -9.54
CA ALA A 27 -36.28 12.78 -9.79
C ALA A 27 -34.88 13.15 -9.27
N PHE A 28 -34.45 14.39 -9.47
CA PHE A 28 -33.20 14.93 -8.93
C PHE A 28 -33.21 14.91 -7.39
N ILE A 29 -34.24 15.46 -6.75
CA ILE A 29 -34.36 15.43 -5.28
C ILE A 29 -34.36 13.99 -4.75
N THR A 30 -35.16 13.09 -5.33
CA THR A 30 -35.21 11.69 -4.93
C THR A 30 -33.85 11.01 -5.11
N PHE A 31 -33.14 11.26 -6.21
CA PHE A 31 -31.78 10.77 -6.41
C PHE A 31 -30.84 11.27 -5.31
N PHE A 32 -30.85 12.57 -4.99
CA PHE A 32 -30.04 13.15 -3.93
C PHE A 32 -30.41 12.62 -2.54
N VAL A 33 -31.69 12.39 -2.26
CA VAL A 33 -32.14 11.81 -0.98
C VAL A 33 -31.67 10.36 -0.85
N ILE A 34 -31.83 9.53 -1.89
CA ILE A 34 -31.31 8.16 -1.91
C ILE A 34 -29.78 8.17 -1.78
N ASP A 35 -29.12 9.12 -2.41
CA ASP A 35 -27.67 9.25 -2.36
C ASP A 35 -27.18 9.62 -0.96
N LEU A 36 -27.76 10.65 -0.35
CA LEU A 36 -27.47 11.04 1.03
C LEU A 36 -27.80 9.92 2.01
N TRP A 37 -28.87 9.17 1.79
CA TRP A 37 -29.19 7.99 2.59
C TRP A 37 -28.11 6.90 2.46
N ARG A 38 -27.64 6.59 1.24
CA ARG A 38 -26.52 5.66 1.03
C ARG A 38 -25.23 6.14 1.68
N ILE A 39 -24.96 7.45 1.65
CA ILE A 39 -23.81 8.06 2.33
C ILE A 39 -23.95 7.95 3.85
N SER A 40 -25.15 8.17 4.41
CA SER A 40 -25.37 8.00 5.86
C SER A 40 -25.20 6.55 6.32
N GLN A 41 -25.42 5.59 5.42
CA GLN A 41 -25.18 4.17 5.64
C GLN A 41 -23.71 3.76 5.36
N SER A 42 -22.86 4.69 4.89
CA SER A 42 -21.43 4.39 4.76
C SER A 42 -20.85 4.15 6.15
N GLY A 43 -20.25 2.97 6.32
CA GLY A 43 -19.51 2.62 7.51
C GLY A 43 -18.51 3.73 7.82
N SER A 44 -18.45 4.11 9.09
CA SER A 44 -17.23 4.70 9.59
C SER A 44 -16.23 3.57 9.75
N PRO A 45 -14.95 3.76 9.36
CA PRO A 45 -13.89 2.94 9.93
C PRO A 45 -14.16 2.86 11.43
N SER A 46 -14.21 1.65 11.95
CA SER A 46 -14.75 1.40 13.28
C SER A 46 -14.11 2.39 14.25
N VAL A 47 -14.91 3.13 15.05
CA VAL A 47 -14.38 3.83 16.23
C VAL A 47 -13.71 2.71 17.02
N ILE A 48 -12.38 2.65 16.94
CA ILE A 48 -11.51 1.55 17.36
C ILE A 48 -12.22 0.74 18.43
N LYS A 49 -13.04 -0.22 17.99
CA LYS A 49 -13.54 -1.22 18.92
C LYS A 49 -12.32 -2.10 19.01
N PRO A 50 -11.68 -2.22 20.19
CA PRO A 50 -10.61 -3.18 20.31
C PRO A 50 -11.16 -4.46 19.71
N ALA A 51 -10.51 -4.96 18.66
CA ALA A 51 -10.78 -6.30 18.20
C ALA A 51 -10.85 -7.14 19.48
N PRO A 52 -11.88 -8.00 19.66
CA PRO A 52 -11.85 -8.94 20.78
C PRO A 52 -10.41 -9.47 20.81
N PRO A 53 -9.73 -9.34 21.97
CA PRO A 53 -8.27 -9.47 22.07
C PRO A 53 -7.92 -10.62 21.18
N LEU A 54 -7.12 -10.37 20.13
CA LEU A 54 -6.79 -11.41 19.17
C LEU A 54 -6.51 -12.62 20.04
N ASP A 55 -7.38 -13.62 19.96
CA ASP A 55 -6.99 -14.96 20.31
C ASP A 55 -6.05 -15.29 19.14
N ILE A 56 -4.87 -14.64 19.15
CA ILE A 56 -3.69 -15.12 18.50
C ILE A 56 -3.68 -16.52 19.07
N ARG A 57 -4.18 -17.48 18.29
CA ARG A 57 -4.17 -18.89 18.68
C ARG A 57 -2.80 -19.05 19.31
N HIS A 58 -2.73 -19.28 20.63
CA HIS A 58 -1.62 -18.99 21.56
C HIS A 58 -0.24 -19.61 21.17
N GLN A 59 0.13 -19.54 19.90
CA GLN A 59 0.99 -20.44 19.12
C GLN A 59 1.41 -19.84 17.77
N GLU A 60 0.68 -18.91 17.14
CA GLU A 60 1.14 -18.30 15.87
C GLU A 60 2.45 -17.54 16.06
N ARG A 61 3.41 -17.79 15.16
CA ARG A 61 4.73 -17.17 15.17
C ARG A 61 4.85 -16.12 14.06
N VAL A 62 5.40 -14.97 14.40
CA VAL A 62 5.51 -13.82 13.49
C VAL A 62 6.97 -13.48 13.22
N PHE A 63 7.37 -13.50 11.95
CA PHE A 63 8.64 -12.95 11.50
C PHE A 63 8.44 -11.47 11.14
N ILE A 64 9.06 -10.58 11.91
CA ILE A 64 8.97 -9.13 11.69
C ILE A 64 10.15 -8.68 10.85
N ALA A 65 9.88 -8.01 9.74
CA ALA A 65 10.85 -7.56 8.76
C ALA A 65 10.81 -6.04 8.58
N SER A 66 11.97 -5.39 8.49
CA SER A 66 12.04 -3.95 8.20
C SER A 66 13.33 -3.54 7.47
N ILE A 67 13.25 -2.43 6.75
CA ILE A 67 14.40 -1.76 6.13
C ILE A 67 14.36 -0.28 6.54
N HIS A 68 15.51 0.26 6.94
CA HIS A 68 15.67 1.66 7.29
C HIS A 68 16.79 2.34 6.49
N TRP A 69 16.56 3.60 6.16
CA TRP A 69 17.56 4.48 5.56
C TRP A 69 17.26 5.95 5.90
N ASN A 70 18.17 6.58 6.64
CA ASN A 70 18.04 7.96 7.15
C ASN A 70 16.73 8.21 7.92
N ASN A 71 16.46 7.33 8.89
CA ASN A 71 15.24 7.31 9.69
C ASN A 71 15.47 7.63 11.17
N GLU A 72 16.57 8.29 11.56
CA GLU A 72 16.92 8.48 12.98
C GLU A 72 15.76 9.06 13.79
N SER A 73 15.16 10.14 13.26
CA SER A 73 14.12 10.86 13.98
C SER A 73 12.93 9.97 14.29
N ILE A 74 12.45 9.15 13.34
CA ILE A 74 11.26 8.32 13.55
C ILE A 74 11.57 7.06 14.36
N LEU A 75 12.77 6.49 14.19
CA LEU A 75 13.27 5.38 14.98
C LEU A 75 13.27 5.72 16.47
N ARG A 76 13.87 6.86 16.83
CA ARG A 76 14.02 7.28 18.23
C ARG A 76 12.71 7.75 18.87
N SER A 77 11.80 8.34 18.10
CA SER A 77 10.61 9.00 18.66
C SER A 77 9.37 8.12 18.70
N HIS A 78 9.25 7.12 17.82
CA HIS A 78 8.03 6.34 17.68
C HIS A 78 8.30 4.86 17.37
N TRP A 79 9.08 4.58 16.33
CA TRP A 79 9.13 3.25 15.71
C TRP A 79 9.75 2.19 16.63
N ASN A 80 10.86 2.49 17.31
CA ASN A 80 11.52 1.55 18.22
C ASN A 80 10.59 1.15 19.38
N ASP A 81 9.97 2.13 20.02
CA ASP A 81 9.06 1.90 21.15
C ASP A 81 7.83 1.11 20.71
N ALA A 82 7.28 1.39 19.53
CA ALA A 82 6.15 0.65 18.97
C ALA A 82 6.50 -0.81 18.64
N LEU A 83 7.71 -1.08 18.14
CA LEU A 83 8.18 -2.45 17.92
C LEU A 83 8.37 -3.19 19.26
N LEU A 84 8.98 -2.56 20.26
CA LEU A 84 9.19 -3.17 21.58
C LEU A 84 7.84 -3.50 22.25
N ASP A 85 6.85 -2.62 22.14
CA ASP A 85 5.48 -2.84 22.62
C ASP A 85 4.79 -3.98 21.87
N LEU A 86 4.95 -4.05 20.55
CA LEU A 86 4.41 -5.13 19.72
C LEU A 86 5.00 -6.49 20.10
N VAL A 87 6.31 -6.55 20.24
CA VAL A 87 7.04 -7.77 20.63
C VAL A 87 6.58 -8.28 22.00
N GLN A 88 6.41 -7.39 22.98
CA GLN A 88 5.89 -7.75 24.29
C GLN A 88 4.46 -8.30 24.23
N LYS A 89 3.60 -7.71 23.39
CA LYS A 89 2.21 -8.16 23.21
C LYS A 89 2.09 -9.48 22.48
N LEU A 90 2.96 -9.75 21.52
CA LEU A 90 3.01 -11.02 20.78
C LEU A 90 3.66 -12.15 21.59
N GLY A 91 4.53 -11.81 22.54
CA GLY A 91 5.39 -12.76 23.23
C GLY A 91 6.75 -12.90 22.53
N PRO A 92 7.88 -12.56 23.19
CA PRO A 92 9.23 -12.68 22.62
C PRO A 92 9.54 -14.04 21.97
N GLU A 93 9.02 -15.13 22.54
CA GLU A 93 9.17 -16.52 22.09
C GLU A 93 8.40 -16.84 20.80
N HIS A 94 7.42 -16.00 20.43
CA HIS A 94 6.64 -16.13 19.20
C HIS A 94 7.16 -15.25 18.07
N VAL A 95 8.15 -14.40 18.34
CA VAL A 95 8.63 -13.39 17.40
C VAL A 95 10.09 -13.64 16.99
N TYR A 96 10.41 -13.27 15.76
CA TYR A 96 11.77 -13.00 15.32
C TYR A 96 11.83 -11.65 14.62
N VAL A 97 12.87 -10.86 14.86
CA VAL A 97 13.02 -9.52 14.27
C VAL A 97 14.21 -9.50 13.30
N SER A 98 13.97 -9.17 12.02
CA SER A 98 14.99 -9.00 10.99
C SER A 98 14.96 -7.57 10.45
N ILE A 99 16.03 -6.81 10.68
CA ILE A 99 16.14 -5.41 10.26
C ILE A 99 17.40 -5.22 9.43
N LEU A 100 17.27 -4.52 8.31
CA LEU A 100 18.41 -4.07 7.50
C LEU A 100 18.43 -2.54 7.43
N GLU A 101 19.53 -1.95 7.87
CA GLU A 101 19.83 -0.53 7.70
C GLU A 101 20.73 -0.36 6.47
N SER A 102 20.28 0.34 5.45
CA SER A 102 20.93 0.39 4.13
C SER A 102 21.83 1.61 3.92
N GLY A 103 22.79 1.82 4.82
CA GLY A 103 23.86 2.80 4.63
C GLY A 103 23.44 4.25 4.89
N SER A 104 22.80 4.47 6.04
CA SER A 104 22.41 5.79 6.55
C SER A 104 23.64 6.62 6.92
N TRP A 105 23.50 7.93 6.76
CA TRP A 105 24.50 8.92 7.18
C TRP A 105 24.03 9.78 8.37
N ASP A 106 22.81 9.58 8.85
CA ASP A 106 22.31 10.13 10.11
C ASP A 106 22.54 9.14 11.27
N GLY A 107 21.99 9.42 12.47
CA GLY A 107 22.12 8.54 13.63
C GLY A 107 21.22 7.30 13.61
N SER A 108 20.69 6.87 12.47
CA SER A 108 19.85 5.66 12.37
C SER A 108 20.57 4.42 12.90
N LYS A 109 21.86 4.25 12.57
CA LYS A 109 22.68 3.13 13.04
C LYS A 109 22.72 3.09 14.57
N ASP A 110 22.88 4.24 15.22
CA ASP A 110 22.92 4.32 16.68
C ASP A 110 21.54 4.08 17.31
N ALA A 111 20.47 4.57 16.68
CA ALA A 111 19.10 4.28 17.12
C ALA A 111 18.79 2.77 17.05
N LEU A 112 19.28 2.08 16.02
CA LEU A 112 19.09 0.63 15.86
C LEU A 112 19.98 -0.19 16.81
N ARG A 113 21.19 0.27 17.15
CA ARG A 113 22.01 -0.35 18.21
C ARG A 113 21.33 -0.28 19.58
N ALA A 114 20.70 0.86 19.88
CA ALA A 114 19.93 1.01 21.10
C ALA A 114 18.72 0.06 21.13
N LEU A 115 17.98 -0.03 20.01
CA LEU A 115 16.90 -1.01 19.86
C LEU A 115 17.39 -2.45 20.05
N ASP A 116 18.54 -2.80 19.48
CA ASP A 116 19.15 -4.13 19.61
C ASP A 116 19.33 -4.51 21.09
N THR A 117 19.87 -3.58 21.89
CA THR A 117 20.07 -3.78 23.33
C THR A 117 18.75 -4.02 24.07
N GLU A 118 17.69 -3.29 23.74
CA GLU A 118 16.37 -3.47 24.37
C GLU A 118 15.70 -4.78 23.96
N LEU A 119 15.81 -5.19 22.69
CA LEU A 119 15.32 -6.49 22.23
C LEU A 119 16.07 -7.65 22.88
N GLU A 120 17.35 -7.48 23.23
CA GLU A 120 18.13 -8.48 23.97
C GLU A 120 17.61 -8.69 25.37
N LYS A 121 17.31 -7.59 26.08
CA LYS A 121 16.72 -7.64 27.42
C LYS A 121 15.36 -8.35 27.43
N LEU A 122 14.60 -8.23 26.34
CA LEU A 122 13.34 -8.95 26.15
C LEU A 122 13.52 -10.42 25.76
N GLY A 123 14.74 -10.89 25.48
CA GLY A 123 15.02 -12.27 25.10
C GLY A 123 14.56 -12.64 23.69
N VAL A 124 14.46 -11.66 22.79
CA VAL A 124 13.91 -11.84 21.44
C VAL A 124 15.04 -12.22 20.48
N GLU A 125 14.86 -13.32 19.76
CA GLU A 125 15.77 -13.66 18.66
C GLU A 125 15.64 -12.64 17.53
N ARG A 126 16.78 -12.14 17.03
CA ARG A 126 16.80 -11.09 16.03
C ARG A 126 18.08 -11.07 15.22
N LYS A 127 18.05 -10.37 14.10
CA LYS A 127 19.21 -9.94 13.33
C LYS A 127 19.02 -8.50 12.88
N ILE A 128 19.94 -7.63 13.27
CA ILE A 128 20.00 -6.24 12.81
C ILE A 128 21.30 -6.05 12.05
N VAL A 129 21.19 -5.81 10.74
CA VAL A 129 22.33 -5.56 9.86
C VAL A 129 22.49 -4.07 9.64
N LEU A 130 23.68 -3.53 9.92
CA LEU A 130 24.03 -2.13 9.70
C LEU A 130 25.04 -2.04 8.55
N GLU A 131 24.64 -1.48 7.41
CA GLU A 131 25.52 -1.45 6.23
C GLU A 131 26.48 -0.27 6.23
N ASP A 132 27.73 -0.53 5.87
CA ASP A 132 28.72 0.53 5.65
C ASP A 132 28.65 1.12 4.24
N ILE A 133 28.14 0.36 3.27
CA ILE A 133 27.97 0.81 1.89
C ILE A 133 26.79 1.78 1.84
N THR A 134 27.06 3.03 1.46
CA THR A 134 26.03 4.04 1.32
C THR A 134 25.32 3.94 -0.02
N HIS A 135 24.18 4.62 -0.11
CA HIS A 135 23.46 4.80 -1.37
C HIS A 135 24.34 5.45 -2.46
N ILE A 136 25.25 6.37 -2.06
CA ILE A 136 26.20 7.00 -2.98
C ILE A 136 27.20 5.99 -3.54
N ASP A 137 27.68 5.07 -2.70
CA ASP A 137 28.63 4.04 -3.14
C ASP A 137 27.98 3.08 -4.14
N GLU A 138 26.70 2.72 -3.91
CA GLU A 138 25.91 1.87 -4.81
C GLU A 138 25.66 2.50 -6.19
N ILE A 139 25.47 3.82 -6.29
CA ILE A 139 25.27 4.50 -7.58
C ILE A 139 26.60 4.85 -8.27
N GLN A 140 27.70 4.97 -7.53
CA GLN A 140 29.01 5.34 -8.07
C GLN A 140 29.84 4.13 -8.52
N ARG A 141 29.54 2.93 -8.02
CA ARG A 141 30.26 1.72 -8.43
C ARG A 141 30.03 1.40 -9.91
N MET A 142 31.04 0.83 -10.53
CA MET A 142 30.94 0.35 -11.90
C MET A 142 30.31 -1.05 -11.89
N PRO A 143 29.11 -1.25 -12.47
CA PRO A 143 28.50 -2.57 -12.52
C PRO A 143 29.24 -3.48 -13.49
N SER A 144 29.20 -4.78 -13.23
CA SER A 144 29.66 -5.76 -14.21
C SER A 144 28.83 -5.70 -15.51
N SER A 145 29.36 -6.21 -16.62
CA SER A 145 28.70 -6.18 -17.94
C SER A 145 27.26 -6.69 -17.87
N ASP A 146 27.09 -7.83 -17.20
CA ASP A 146 25.85 -8.60 -17.13
C ASP A 146 25.14 -8.47 -15.78
N GLU A 147 25.52 -7.49 -14.97
CA GLU A 147 24.86 -7.25 -13.69
C GLU A 147 23.42 -6.75 -13.91
N PRO A 148 22.40 -7.43 -13.37
CA PRO A 148 21.02 -7.04 -13.55
C PRO A 148 20.66 -5.80 -12.72
N GLY A 149 19.57 -5.15 -13.08
CA GLY A 149 19.04 -4.00 -12.35
C GLY A 149 19.66 -2.66 -12.76
N TRP A 150 20.36 -2.60 -13.89
CA TRP A 150 20.93 -1.38 -14.45
C TRP A 150 20.32 -1.05 -15.80
N ILE A 151 20.13 0.24 -16.09
CA ILE A 151 19.52 0.69 -17.35
C ILE A 151 20.26 1.89 -17.94
N TRP A 152 20.36 1.93 -19.27
CA TRP A 152 20.80 3.11 -19.99
C TRP A 152 19.66 4.13 -20.03
N THR A 153 19.91 5.33 -19.51
CA THR A 153 18.92 6.40 -19.47
C THR A 153 19.12 7.39 -20.61
N VAL A 154 18.13 8.26 -20.83
CA VAL A 154 18.22 9.36 -21.80
C VAL A 154 19.37 10.33 -21.51
N ARG A 155 19.96 10.27 -20.30
CA ARG A 155 21.14 11.03 -19.90
C ARG A 155 22.46 10.45 -20.41
N GLY A 156 22.41 9.34 -21.17
CA GLY A 156 23.59 8.67 -21.71
C GLY A 156 24.44 7.97 -20.63
N LYS A 157 23.84 7.64 -19.49
CA LYS A 157 24.50 6.97 -18.35
C LYS A 157 23.82 5.62 -18.07
N LYS A 158 24.61 4.64 -17.64
CA LYS A 158 24.11 3.38 -17.08
C LYS A 158 23.83 3.63 -15.60
N GLU A 159 22.57 3.58 -15.20
CA GLU A 159 22.12 3.97 -13.87
C GLU A 159 21.39 2.82 -13.17
N LEU A 160 21.57 2.73 -11.85
CA LEU A 160 20.99 1.68 -11.02
C LEU A 160 19.48 1.89 -10.88
N ARG A 161 18.70 0.88 -11.24
CA ARG A 161 17.24 0.90 -11.15
C ARG A 161 16.82 0.78 -9.68
N ARG A 162 15.85 1.60 -9.28
CA ARG A 162 15.35 1.66 -7.90
C ARG A 162 14.73 0.33 -7.46
N ILE A 163 13.85 -0.25 -8.28
CA ILE A 163 13.04 -1.38 -7.83
C ILE A 163 13.83 -2.68 -7.68
N PRO A 164 14.71 -3.07 -8.63
CA PRO A 164 15.62 -4.20 -8.41
C PRO A 164 16.51 -4.02 -7.18
N TYR A 165 17.00 -2.79 -6.93
CA TYR A 165 17.76 -2.48 -5.72
C TYR A 165 16.95 -2.75 -4.44
N LEU A 166 15.73 -2.20 -4.33
CA LEU A 166 14.85 -2.42 -3.17
C LEU A 166 14.47 -3.90 -3.00
N SER A 167 14.19 -4.59 -4.11
CA SER A 167 13.87 -6.03 -4.10
C SER A 167 15.00 -6.85 -3.50
N ARG A 168 16.25 -6.55 -3.87
CA ARG A 168 17.45 -7.22 -3.32
C ARG A 168 17.57 -6.98 -1.81
N LEU A 169 17.34 -5.75 -1.33
CA LEU A 169 17.37 -5.47 0.10
C LEU A 169 16.29 -6.24 0.86
N ARG A 170 15.07 -6.30 0.32
CA ARG A 170 13.97 -7.07 0.93
C ARG A 170 14.28 -8.56 1.01
N ASN A 171 14.81 -9.14 -0.07
CA ASN A 171 15.20 -10.54 -0.08
C ASN A 171 16.29 -10.84 0.95
N ARG A 172 17.26 -9.93 1.14
CA ARG A 172 18.30 -10.09 2.18
C ARG A 172 17.74 -10.12 3.61
N VAL A 173 16.70 -9.35 3.89
CA VAL A 173 15.98 -9.44 5.17
C VAL A 173 15.28 -10.80 5.31
N MET A 174 14.71 -11.31 4.21
CA MET A 174 14.01 -12.61 4.15
C MET A 174 14.94 -13.82 4.15
N ASP A 175 16.23 -13.66 3.81
CA ASP A 175 17.20 -14.76 3.86
C ASP A 175 17.25 -15.40 5.25
N GLU A 176 17.05 -14.61 6.32
CA GLU A 176 16.95 -15.12 7.69
C GLU A 176 15.76 -16.06 7.90
N LEU A 177 14.61 -15.78 7.29
CA LEU A 177 13.44 -16.65 7.37
C LEU A 177 13.76 -18.04 6.83
N THR A 178 14.40 -18.08 5.66
CA THR A 178 14.82 -19.32 5.00
C THR A 178 15.94 -20.02 5.77
N ALA A 179 16.91 -19.26 6.29
CA ALA A 179 17.99 -19.79 7.11
C ALA A 179 17.46 -20.46 8.38
N LEU A 180 16.53 -19.81 9.10
CA LEU A 180 15.88 -20.34 10.30
C LEU A 180 15.09 -21.62 10.02
N ALA A 181 14.37 -21.67 8.89
CA ALA A 181 13.58 -22.83 8.50
C ALA A 181 14.43 -24.02 7.99
N SER A 182 15.69 -23.80 7.63
CA SER A 182 16.62 -24.82 7.13
C SER A 182 17.65 -25.29 8.15
N ARG A 183 17.70 -24.73 9.36
CA ARG A 183 18.58 -25.20 10.44
C ARG A 183 18.34 -26.68 10.77
N THR A 184 19.42 -27.40 11.08
CA THR A 184 19.36 -28.81 11.54
C THR A 184 18.94 -28.91 13.00
N GLU A 185 19.36 -27.97 13.83
CA GLU A 185 19.02 -27.86 15.26
C GLU A 185 18.24 -26.57 15.50
N ALA A 186 17.27 -26.61 16.43
CA ALA A 186 16.40 -25.47 16.73
C ALA A 186 15.73 -24.84 15.47
N LYS A 187 15.30 -25.70 14.52
CA LYS A 187 14.55 -25.27 13.33
C LYS A 187 13.36 -24.42 13.75
N ARG A 188 13.23 -23.24 13.15
CA ARG A 188 12.16 -22.30 13.45
C ARG A 188 11.44 -21.89 12.18
N THR A 189 10.12 -22.07 12.19
CA THR A 189 9.20 -21.61 11.16
C THR A 189 8.21 -20.63 11.77
N PHE A 190 7.65 -19.80 10.91
CA PHE A 190 6.72 -18.73 11.24
C PHE A 190 5.47 -18.88 10.39
N ASP A 191 4.32 -18.46 10.94
CA ASP A 191 3.02 -18.52 10.28
C ASP A 191 2.74 -17.23 9.50
N LYS A 192 3.27 -16.10 10.00
CA LYS A 192 3.11 -14.78 9.40
C LYS A 192 4.45 -14.08 9.18
N VAL A 193 4.53 -13.31 8.10
CA VAL A 193 5.61 -12.34 7.86
C VAL A 193 5.01 -10.94 7.94
N LEU A 194 5.44 -10.14 8.91
CA LEU A 194 4.99 -8.77 9.11
C LEU A 194 6.08 -7.78 8.68
N TRP A 195 5.82 -7.05 7.60
CA TRP A 195 6.69 -5.97 7.14
C TRP A 195 6.25 -4.63 7.72
N LEU A 196 7.22 -3.92 8.30
CA LEU A 196 7.05 -2.58 8.86
C LEU A 196 7.96 -1.59 8.11
N ASN A 197 7.38 -0.59 7.46
CA ASN A 197 8.15 0.54 6.91
C ASN A 197 8.53 1.55 8.02
N ASP A 198 9.22 2.61 7.63
CA ASP A 198 9.55 3.81 8.41
C ASP A 198 8.34 4.74 8.63
N VAL A 199 7.29 4.19 9.25
CA VAL A 199 6.05 4.90 9.59
C VAL A 199 5.82 4.94 11.10
N VAL A 200 5.06 5.93 11.57
CA VAL A 200 4.48 5.96 12.90
C VAL A 200 3.32 4.97 12.93
N PHE A 201 3.40 4.02 13.85
CA PHE A 201 2.39 3.00 14.11
C PHE A 201 2.35 2.66 15.61
N THR A 202 1.34 1.91 16.03
CA THR A 202 1.23 1.32 17.36
C THR A 202 1.19 -0.20 17.28
N ALA A 203 1.47 -0.90 18.38
CA ALA A 203 1.27 -2.36 18.41
C ALA A 203 -0.17 -2.75 18.06
N HIS A 204 -1.16 -1.91 18.39
CA HIS A 204 -2.55 -2.15 18.01
C HIS A 204 -2.77 -2.13 16.50
N ASP A 205 -2.12 -1.20 15.79
CA ASP A 205 -2.15 -1.15 14.33
C ASP A 205 -1.62 -2.45 13.71
N ALA A 206 -0.46 -2.92 14.17
CA ALA A 206 0.15 -4.16 13.69
C ALA A 206 -0.70 -5.40 14.02
N LEU A 207 -1.24 -5.48 15.23
CA LEU A 207 -2.13 -6.58 15.65
C LEU A 207 -3.42 -6.59 14.82
N ASN A 208 -4.01 -5.44 14.52
CA ASN A 208 -5.19 -5.34 13.65
C ASN A 208 -4.88 -5.75 12.20
N ILE A 209 -3.68 -5.48 11.69
CA ILE A 209 -3.25 -6.03 10.40
C ILE A 209 -3.19 -7.55 10.46
N LEU A 210 -2.50 -8.11 11.47
CA LEU A 210 -2.37 -9.55 11.64
C LEU A 210 -3.74 -10.25 11.74
N GLY A 211 -4.69 -9.66 12.48
CA GLY A 211 -6.04 -10.17 12.66
C GLY A 211 -7.04 -9.81 11.55
N THR A 212 -6.61 -9.16 10.46
CA THR A 212 -7.48 -8.88 9.31
C THR A 212 -8.12 -10.18 8.84
N ARG A 213 -9.45 -10.22 8.70
CA ARG A 213 -10.19 -11.45 8.33
C ARG A 213 -9.82 -12.68 9.17
N GLU A 214 -9.68 -12.51 10.48
CA GLU A 214 -9.35 -13.61 11.41
C GLU A 214 -8.02 -14.32 11.06
N GLY A 215 -7.10 -13.61 10.39
CA GLY A 215 -5.82 -14.16 9.93
C GLY A 215 -5.90 -14.90 8.59
N ASP A 216 -7.07 -15.03 7.96
CA ASP A 216 -7.24 -15.73 6.68
C ASP A 216 -7.14 -14.79 5.46
N TYR A 217 -5.91 -14.62 4.99
CA TYR A 217 -5.52 -13.85 3.81
C TYR A 217 -4.20 -14.36 3.24
N ALA A 218 -3.93 -14.04 1.96
CA ALA A 218 -2.60 -14.17 1.38
C ALA A 218 -1.71 -13.02 1.85
N ALA A 219 -2.27 -11.80 1.82
CA ALA A 219 -1.67 -10.61 2.41
C ALA A 219 -2.74 -9.62 2.91
N ALA A 220 -2.39 -8.86 3.95
CA ALA A 220 -3.20 -7.77 4.48
C ALA A 220 -2.35 -6.54 4.79
N CYS A 221 -2.83 -5.34 4.47
CA CYS A 221 -2.02 -4.11 4.54
C CYS A 221 -2.80 -2.92 5.13
N SER A 222 -2.05 -1.92 5.61
CA SER A 222 -2.59 -0.65 6.11
C SER A 222 -2.82 0.38 5.01
N LEU A 223 -3.30 1.57 5.38
CA LEU A 223 -3.18 2.80 4.58
C LEU A 223 -2.07 3.69 5.14
N ASP A 224 -1.28 4.34 4.28
CA ASP A 224 -0.22 5.27 4.70
C ASP A 224 -0.50 6.72 4.32
N PHE A 225 -0.03 7.64 5.17
CA PHE A 225 -0.24 9.07 5.00
C PHE A 225 1.04 9.87 5.24
N SER A 226 1.41 10.71 4.28
CA SER A 226 2.43 11.75 4.46
C SER A 226 1.81 13.12 4.67
N LYS A 227 0.78 13.45 3.87
CA LYS A 227 0.02 14.72 3.93
C LYS A 227 -1.49 14.44 3.84
N PRO A 228 -2.15 14.01 4.94
CA PRO A 228 -3.60 13.83 4.99
C PRO A 228 -4.38 15.05 4.47
N PRO A 229 -5.56 14.87 3.85
CA PRO A 229 -6.32 13.62 3.73
C PRO A 229 -5.89 12.72 2.56
N ALA A 230 -4.86 13.10 1.81
CA ALA A 230 -4.34 12.28 0.72
C ALA A 230 -3.52 11.10 1.26
N TYR A 231 -3.87 9.87 0.84
CA TYR A 231 -3.02 8.70 1.10
C TYR A 231 -1.77 8.73 0.21
N TYR A 232 -0.67 8.10 0.65
CA TYR A 232 0.65 8.31 0.05
C TYR A 232 1.02 7.30 -1.03
N ASP A 233 1.08 5.99 -0.73
CA ASP A 233 1.60 5.01 -1.67
C ASP A 233 0.58 4.60 -2.73
N THR A 234 0.55 5.37 -3.82
CA THR A 234 -0.25 5.09 -5.02
C THR A 234 0.41 4.09 -5.97
N PHE A 235 1.67 3.72 -5.76
CA PHE A 235 2.41 2.87 -6.69
C PHE A 235 2.09 1.39 -6.45
N ALA A 236 2.09 0.93 -5.19
CA ALA A 236 1.82 -0.46 -4.86
C ALA A 236 0.32 -0.81 -4.83
N LEU A 237 -0.54 0.14 -4.47
CA LEU A 237 -1.99 -0.12 -4.31
C LEU A 237 -2.68 -0.29 -5.68
N ARG A 238 -3.31 -1.46 -5.87
CA ARG A 238 -4.18 -1.76 -7.02
C ARG A 238 -5.49 -2.32 -6.52
N ASP A 239 -6.61 -1.74 -6.96
CA ASP A 239 -7.92 -2.21 -6.55
C ASP A 239 -8.21 -3.63 -7.06
N SER A 240 -9.37 -4.19 -6.71
CA SER A 240 -9.68 -5.58 -7.07
C SER A 240 -9.72 -5.87 -8.58
N SER A 241 -9.81 -4.83 -9.42
CA SER A 241 -9.74 -4.93 -10.87
C SER A 241 -8.33 -4.72 -11.43
N GLY A 242 -7.34 -4.52 -10.55
CA GLY A 242 -5.95 -4.21 -10.92
C GLY A 242 -5.74 -2.74 -11.27
N ALA A 243 -6.72 -1.87 -11.03
CA ALA A 243 -6.63 -0.47 -11.38
C ALA A 243 -5.97 0.35 -10.27
N LYS A 244 -5.25 1.42 -10.66
CA LYS A 244 -4.76 2.43 -9.72
C LYS A 244 -5.95 3.11 -9.01
N ALA A 245 -5.71 3.62 -7.81
CA ALA A 245 -6.70 4.51 -7.19
C ALA A 245 -6.95 5.72 -8.10
N ILE A 246 -8.21 6.14 -8.15
CA ILE A 246 -8.66 7.25 -9.01
C ILE A 246 -8.80 8.56 -8.24
N THR A 247 -8.76 8.49 -6.90
CA THR A 247 -8.70 9.64 -5.99
C THR A 247 -7.69 9.34 -4.89
N HIS A 248 -6.99 10.38 -4.41
CA HIS A 248 -6.10 10.25 -3.25
C HIS A 248 -6.85 10.40 -1.92
N THR A 249 -8.13 10.75 -1.98
CA THR A 249 -9.05 10.86 -0.85
C THR A 249 -10.05 9.71 -0.86
N TRP A 250 -10.55 9.34 0.32
CA TRP A 250 -11.57 8.31 0.50
C TRP A 250 -12.77 8.56 -0.44
N PRO A 251 -13.34 7.56 -1.14
CA PRO A 251 -13.09 6.12 -1.02
C PRO A 251 -12.15 5.53 -2.09
N TYR A 252 -11.19 6.30 -2.62
CA TYR A 252 -10.03 5.93 -3.47
C TYR A 252 -10.28 5.18 -4.80
N PHE A 253 -11.07 4.12 -4.81
CA PHE A 253 -11.04 3.04 -5.81
C PHE A 253 -11.98 3.22 -7.01
N LEU A 254 -11.55 2.66 -8.15
CA LEU A 254 -12.33 2.57 -9.38
C LEU A 254 -13.30 1.39 -9.34
N SER A 255 -12.81 0.21 -8.95
CA SER A 255 -13.58 -1.01 -8.76
C SER A 255 -14.75 -0.75 -7.83
N SER A 256 -15.93 -1.18 -8.24
CA SER A 256 -17.12 -1.13 -7.38
C SER A 256 -16.91 -1.99 -6.14
N MET A 257 -16.29 -3.17 -6.25
CA MET A 257 -16.11 -4.08 -5.12
C MET A 257 -15.24 -3.44 -4.03
N SER A 258 -14.04 -2.96 -4.39
CA SER A 258 -13.13 -2.31 -3.44
C SER A 258 -13.74 -1.04 -2.86
N ARG A 259 -14.40 -0.22 -3.69
CA ARG A 259 -15.03 1.03 -3.23
C ARG A 259 -16.18 0.76 -2.25
N HIS A 260 -17.04 -0.21 -2.50
CA HIS A 260 -18.13 -0.54 -1.58
C HIS A 260 -17.61 -1.07 -0.25
N ALA A 261 -16.60 -1.95 -0.26
CA ALA A 261 -15.98 -2.44 0.98
C ALA A 261 -15.34 -1.28 1.78
N MET A 262 -14.59 -0.39 1.11
CA MET A 262 -14.01 0.81 1.72
C MET A 262 -15.08 1.75 2.31
N MET A 263 -16.21 1.91 1.61
CA MET A 263 -17.33 2.70 2.11
C MET A 263 -18.07 2.03 3.27
N ALA A 264 -18.02 0.71 3.38
CA ALA A 264 -18.64 -0.05 4.45
C ALA A 264 -17.72 -0.24 5.69
N GLY A 265 -16.44 0.13 5.60
CA GLY A 265 -15.47 -0.13 6.66
C GLY A 265 -15.07 -1.61 6.78
N PHE A 266 -15.24 -2.39 5.71
CA PHE A 266 -14.83 -3.80 5.69
C PHE A 266 -13.43 -3.96 5.10
N PRO A 267 -12.72 -5.07 5.42
CA PRO A 267 -11.51 -5.43 4.70
C PRO A 267 -11.74 -5.37 3.19
N VAL A 268 -10.91 -4.57 2.52
CA VAL A 268 -11.13 -4.16 1.13
C VAL A 268 -10.36 -5.09 0.20
N PRO A 269 -11.04 -5.83 -0.70
CA PRO A 269 -10.35 -6.69 -1.64
C PRO A 269 -9.58 -5.83 -2.66
N VAL A 270 -8.32 -6.16 -2.85
CA VAL A 270 -7.37 -5.48 -3.75
C VAL A 270 -6.55 -6.54 -4.50
N GLN A 271 -5.90 -6.17 -5.60
CA GLN A 271 -4.92 -7.07 -6.23
C GLN A 271 -3.55 -6.94 -5.57
N SER A 272 -3.24 -5.76 -5.01
CA SER A 272 -1.96 -5.51 -4.35
C SER A 272 -2.05 -4.31 -3.42
N CYS A 273 -1.21 -4.31 -2.38
CA CYS A 273 -1.02 -3.17 -1.49
C CYS A 273 0.25 -3.33 -0.62
N TRP A 274 0.69 -2.25 0.00
CA TRP A 274 1.85 -2.24 0.90
C TRP A 274 1.71 -1.18 1.99
N ASN A 275 1.65 0.10 1.58
CA ASN A 275 1.06 1.21 2.34
C ASN A 275 1.44 1.26 3.84
N GLY A 276 2.72 1.07 4.16
CA GLY A 276 3.33 1.27 5.48
C GLY A 276 3.50 0.00 6.33
N ILE A 277 2.46 -0.82 6.45
CA ILE A 277 2.50 -2.12 7.14
C ILE A 277 1.79 -3.15 6.28
N VAL A 278 2.41 -4.33 6.11
CA VAL A 278 1.79 -5.47 5.44
C VAL A 278 2.15 -6.77 6.13
N ALA A 279 1.15 -7.63 6.34
CA ALA A 279 1.32 -9.01 6.78
C ALA A 279 1.08 -9.95 5.61
N PHE A 280 1.90 -10.99 5.52
CA PHE A 280 1.73 -12.11 4.58
C PHE A 280 1.52 -13.41 5.35
N ASP A 281 0.78 -14.34 4.75
CA ASP A 281 0.94 -15.75 5.07
C ASP A 281 2.39 -16.17 4.74
N ALA A 282 3.08 -16.81 5.67
CA ALA A 282 4.49 -17.14 5.49
C ALA A 282 4.71 -18.34 4.55
N THR A 283 3.69 -19.17 4.30
CA THR A 283 3.80 -20.44 3.55
C THR A 283 4.51 -20.29 2.20
N PRO A 284 4.17 -19.30 1.34
CA PRO A 284 4.82 -19.14 0.03
C PRO A 284 6.32 -18.90 0.10
N PHE A 285 6.84 -18.31 1.18
CA PHE A 285 8.27 -18.03 1.32
C PHE A 285 9.09 -19.29 1.61
N TYR A 286 8.46 -20.41 1.96
CA TYR A 286 9.12 -21.70 2.17
C TYR A 286 8.99 -22.67 0.98
N GLU A 287 8.25 -22.29 -0.07
CA GLU A 287 8.05 -23.13 -1.25
C GLU A 287 9.33 -23.31 -2.10
N ARG A 288 9.25 -24.14 -3.14
CA ARG A 288 10.36 -24.40 -4.06
C ARG A 288 9.90 -24.21 -5.52
N PRO A 289 10.31 -23.12 -6.20
CA PRO A 289 11.09 -21.99 -5.68
C PRO A 289 10.31 -21.16 -4.64
N PRO A 290 11.00 -20.48 -3.69
CA PRO A 290 10.34 -19.65 -2.69
C PRO A 290 9.81 -18.37 -3.32
N LEU A 291 8.77 -17.80 -2.72
CA LEU A 291 8.31 -16.45 -3.04
C LEU A 291 9.41 -15.43 -2.70
N VAL A 292 9.75 -14.56 -3.65
CA VAL A 292 10.81 -13.55 -3.52
C VAL A 292 10.34 -12.21 -4.08
N PHE A 293 10.87 -11.11 -3.53
CA PHE A 293 10.70 -9.79 -4.09
C PHE A 293 11.49 -9.66 -5.39
N ARG A 294 10.88 -9.04 -6.40
CA ARG A 294 11.55 -8.74 -7.67
C ARG A 294 11.09 -7.41 -8.26
N GLY A 295 11.95 -6.82 -9.07
CA GLY A 295 11.55 -5.86 -10.09
C GLY A 295 11.24 -6.57 -11.40
N ILE A 296 10.71 -5.83 -12.37
CA ILE A 296 10.58 -6.36 -13.73
C ILE A 296 11.96 -6.60 -14.36
N SER A 297 12.02 -7.52 -15.32
CA SER A 297 13.27 -7.79 -16.06
C SER A 297 13.82 -6.52 -16.73
N ASP A 298 15.16 -6.42 -16.82
CA ASP A 298 15.80 -5.30 -17.53
C ASP A 298 15.38 -5.23 -19.00
N GLY A 299 15.05 -6.38 -19.60
CA GLY A 299 14.49 -6.45 -20.95
C GLY A 299 13.14 -5.73 -21.07
N LEU A 300 12.26 -5.88 -20.08
CA LEU A 300 10.96 -5.19 -20.05
C LEU A 300 11.13 -3.71 -19.70
N ALA A 301 12.03 -3.39 -18.78
CA ALA A 301 12.32 -2.00 -18.37
C ALA A 301 12.81 -1.12 -19.52
N LYS A 302 13.50 -1.69 -20.51
CA LYS A 302 13.90 -0.98 -21.75
C LYS A 302 12.71 -0.40 -22.54
N TYR A 303 11.50 -0.90 -22.32
CA TYR A 303 10.27 -0.35 -22.90
C TYR A 303 9.69 0.79 -22.06
N HIS A 304 10.48 1.38 -21.16
CA HIS A 304 10.08 2.45 -20.24
C HIS A 304 8.85 2.03 -19.42
N LEU A 305 8.96 0.83 -18.86
CA LEU A 305 8.02 0.30 -17.91
C LEU A 305 8.74 0.14 -16.58
N GLU A 306 7.99 0.24 -15.49
CA GLU A 306 8.47 -0.12 -14.17
C GLU A 306 7.32 -0.76 -13.39
N GLY A 307 7.63 -1.68 -12.48
CA GLY A 307 6.64 -2.34 -11.63
C GLY A 307 7.15 -2.40 -10.21
N SER A 308 6.34 -1.94 -9.24
CA SER A 308 6.74 -1.94 -7.83
C SER A 308 6.90 -3.37 -7.32
N GLU A 309 8.00 -3.66 -6.62
CA GLU A 309 8.21 -4.94 -5.95
C GLU A 309 7.17 -5.21 -4.88
N CYS A 310 6.66 -4.13 -4.26
CA CYS A 310 5.57 -4.16 -3.29
C CYS A 310 4.21 -4.55 -3.92
N CYS A 311 4.08 -4.44 -5.25
CA CYS A 311 2.93 -4.93 -6.01
C CYS A 311 3.20 -6.32 -6.57
N LEU A 312 4.35 -6.53 -7.22
CA LEU A 312 4.71 -7.76 -7.92
C LEU A 312 4.73 -8.98 -6.99
N ILE A 313 5.10 -8.80 -5.72
CA ILE A 313 5.07 -9.87 -4.71
C ILE A 313 3.68 -10.52 -4.58
N HIS A 314 2.59 -9.75 -4.79
CA HIS A 314 1.22 -10.29 -4.73
C HIS A 314 0.84 -11.03 -6.01
N ALA A 315 1.34 -10.58 -7.15
CA ALA A 315 1.13 -11.24 -8.44
C ALA A 315 1.84 -12.60 -8.50
N ASP A 316 2.98 -12.72 -7.82
CA ASP A 316 3.76 -13.96 -7.74
C ASP A 316 3.33 -14.88 -6.59
N ASN A 317 2.50 -14.39 -5.65
CA ASN A 317 2.07 -15.16 -4.50
C ASN A 317 0.98 -16.19 -4.89
N PRO A 318 1.24 -17.50 -4.78
CA PRO A 318 0.29 -18.54 -5.16
C PRO A 318 -0.98 -18.57 -4.29
N LEU A 319 -0.94 -17.95 -3.09
CA LEU A 319 -2.11 -17.83 -2.23
C LEU A 319 -3.02 -16.66 -2.61
N THR A 320 -2.55 -15.69 -3.41
CA THR A 320 -3.36 -14.53 -3.81
C THR A 320 -4.70 -14.92 -4.43
N PRO A 321 -4.78 -15.88 -5.39
CA PRO A 321 -6.06 -16.30 -5.96
C PRO A 321 -6.97 -17.05 -4.98
N VAL A 322 -6.43 -17.61 -3.90
CA VAL A 322 -7.14 -18.49 -2.96
C VAL A 322 -7.63 -17.72 -1.73
N LYS A 323 -6.73 -16.96 -1.09
CA LYS A 323 -6.99 -16.23 0.16
C LYS A 323 -7.15 -14.72 -0.04
N GLY A 324 -6.75 -14.19 -1.21
CA GLY A 324 -6.90 -12.77 -1.55
C GLY A 324 -5.92 -11.83 -0.85
N VAL A 325 -5.85 -10.61 -1.36
CA VAL A 325 -5.12 -9.48 -0.76
C VAL A 325 -6.13 -8.47 -0.24
N TRP A 326 -5.91 -7.99 0.98
CA TRP A 326 -6.89 -7.19 1.72
C TRP A 326 -6.29 -5.92 2.31
N LEU A 327 -6.82 -4.78 1.92
CA LEU A 327 -6.53 -3.52 2.61
C LEU A 327 -7.43 -3.39 3.83
N ASN A 328 -6.84 -3.21 5.01
CA ASN A 328 -7.59 -2.96 6.24
C ASN A 328 -7.82 -1.43 6.41
N PRO A 329 -9.06 -0.94 6.25
CA PRO A 329 -9.33 0.50 6.31
C PRO A 329 -9.20 1.11 7.71
N ASP A 330 -9.21 0.27 8.76
CA ASP A 330 -9.10 0.71 10.15
C ASP A 330 -7.64 0.98 10.55
N VAL A 331 -6.67 0.37 9.87
CA VAL A 331 -5.25 0.57 10.12
C VAL A 331 -4.69 1.65 9.21
N ARG A 332 -4.32 2.78 9.83
CA ARG A 332 -3.83 3.97 9.13
C ARG A 332 -2.51 4.36 9.78
N VAL A 333 -1.46 4.53 9.00
CA VAL A 333 -0.11 4.84 9.51
C VAL A 333 0.41 6.12 8.88
N GLY A 334 1.34 6.81 9.54
CA GLY A 334 1.79 8.13 9.11
C GLY A 334 3.31 8.21 8.99
N TYR A 335 3.85 8.82 7.93
CA TYR A 335 5.32 9.05 7.82
C TYR A 335 5.85 10.10 8.82
N ASN A 336 4.99 10.68 9.64
CA ASN A 336 5.33 11.56 10.74
C ASN A 336 4.17 11.62 11.74
N GLU A 337 4.46 12.04 12.97
CA GLU A 337 3.48 12.16 14.06
C GLU A 337 2.26 12.99 13.65
N LYS A 338 2.47 14.12 12.97
CA LYS A 338 1.39 15.00 12.52
C LYS A 338 0.46 14.28 11.53
N ALA A 339 1.01 13.52 10.59
CA ALA A 339 0.22 12.74 9.64
C ALA A 339 -0.58 11.64 10.36
N TYR A 340 0.04 10.91 11.28
CA TYR A 340 -0.62 9.88 12.08
C TYR A 340 -1.75 10.46 12.94
N ALA A 341 -1.49 11.55 13.66
CA ALA A 341 -2.47 12.22 14.52
C ALA A 341 -3.67 12.78 13.74
N ASN A 342 -3.45 13.31 12.52
CA ASN A 342 -4.53 13.83 11.68
C ASN A 342 -5.53 12.74 11.25
N VAL A 343 -5.05 11.51 11.04
CA VAL A 343 -5.93 10.38 10.71
C VAL A 343 -6.44 9.67 11.97
N HIS A 344 -5.91 9.95 13.16
CA HIS A 344 -6.43 9.48 14.46
C HIS A 344 -6.93 10.65 15.31
N PRO A 345 -8.02 11.33 14.90
CA PRO A 345 -8.49 12.48 15.64
C PRO A 345 -8.93 12.06 17.06
N ARG A 346 -8.51 12.85 18.05
CA ARG A 346 -8.85 12.62 19.46
C ARG A 346 -10.35 12.84 19.71
N HIS A 347 -10.87 12.34 20.84
CA HIS A 347 -12.23 12.61 21.36
C HIS A 347 -13.40 12.06 20.52
N SER A 348 -13.31 10.82 20.04
CA SER A 348 -14.40 10.13 19.32
C SER A 348 -14.80 10.76 17.98
N ALA A 349 -14.02 11.72 17.48
CA ALA A 349 -14.21 12.26 16.15
C ALA A 349 -14.00 11.15 15.11
N ILE A 350 -14.91 11.09 14.13
CA ILE A 350 -14.87 10.08 13.07
C ILE A 350 -13.99 10.60 11.95
N TRP A 351 -13.07 9.75 11.49
CA TRP A 351 -12.29 9.99 10.29
C TRP A 351 -12.64 8.94 9.22
N PRO A 352 -12.84 9.34 7.95
CA PRO A 352 -13.01 10.72 7.49
C PRO A 352 -14.30 11.33 8.08
N SER A 353 -14.33 12.65 8.25
CA SER A 353 -15.53 13.37 8.69
C SER A 353 -16.68 13.20 7.70
N ALA A 354 -17.93 13.41 8.13
CA ALA A 354 -19.09 13.29 7.25
C ALA A 354 -19.00 14.21 6.01
N GLY A 355 -18.43 15.40 6.17
CA GLY A 355 -18.16 16.32 5.06
C GLY A 355 -17.12 15.79 4.08
N GLU A 356 -16.02 15.22 4.59
CA GLU A 356 -14.99 14.57 3.75
C GLU A 356 -15.53 13.34 3.03
N LYS A 357 -16.38 12.53 3.68
CA LYS A 357 -17.04 11.39 3.03
C LYS A 357 -17.90 11.84 1.85
N LEU A 358 -18.75 12.86 2.06
CA LEU A 358 -19.61 13.40 1.00
C LEU A 358 -18.78 13.98 -0.15
N LEU A 359 -17.80 14.83 0.16
CA LEU A 359 -16.91 15.42 -0.83
C LEU A 359 -16.14 14.34 -1.60
N GLY A 360 -15.60 13.36 -0.90
CA GLY A 360 -14.83 12.25 -1.47
C GLY A 360 -15.64 11.37 -2.41
N ILE A 361 -16.90 11.07 -2.09
CA ILE A 361 -17.81 10.33 -2.97
C ILE A 361 -18.09 11.08 -4.27
N TRP A 362 -18.31 12.39 -4.20
CA TRP A 362 -18.51 13.23 -5.38
C TRP A 362 -17.22 13.38 -6.20
N GLN A 363 -16.08 13.62 -5.55
CA GLN A 363 -14.77 13.64 -6.21
C GLN A 363 -14.52 12.33 -6.95
N ASN A 364 -14.78 11.19 -6.31
CA ASN A 364 -14.61 9.87 -6.93
C ASN A 364 -15.56 9.67 -8.14
N ARG A 365 -16.82 10.10 -8.06
CA ARG A 365 -17.75 10.09 -9.21
C ARG A 365 -17.24 10.88 -10.40
N VAL A 366 -16.79 12.11 -10.14
CA VAL A 366 -16.27 13.01 -11.16
C VAL A 366 -14.98 12.43 -11.76
N ALA A 367 -14.07 11.91 -10.93
CA ALA A 367 -12.83 11.29 -11.36
C ALA A 367 -13.06 10.06 -12.26
N ARG A 368 -14.12 9.26 -12.00
CA ARG A 368 -14.47 8.14 -12.89
C ARG A 368 -14.79 8.59 -14.30
N LEU A 369 -15.49 9.71 -14.46
CA LEU A 369 -15.87 10.27 -15.76
C LEU A 369 -14.71 11.03 -16.42
N ILE A 370 -14.12 12.01 -15.72
CA ILE A 370 -13.11 12.91 -16.29
C ILE A 370 -11.81 12.19 -16.60
N ASN A 371 -11.35 11.30 -15.73
CA ASN A 371 -10.07 10.61 -15.92
C ASN A 371 -10.21 9.35 -16.81
N PHE A 372 -11.40 9.01 -17.31
CA PHE A 372 -11.60 7.82 -18.15
C PHE A 372 -10.69 7.79 -19.39
N PRO A 373 -10.63 8.83 -20.23
CA PRO A 373 -9.80 8.81 -21.43
C PRO A 373 -8.31 8.64 -21.10
N ARG A 374 -7.83 9.38 -20.09
CA ARG A 374 -6.42 9.32 -19.66
C ARG A 374 -6.04 7.91 -19.19
N ARG A 375 -6.86 7.29 -18.35
CA ARG A 375 -6.62 5.91 -17.86
C ARG A 375 -6.58 4.91 -19.01
N THR A 376 -7.56 4.98 -19.92
CA THR A 376 -7.59 4.07 -21.08
C THR A 376 -6.35 4.21 -21.95
N ILE A 377 -5.88 5.43 -22.20
CA ILE A 377 -4.64 5.67 -22.96
C ILE A 377 -3.44 5.07 -22.22
N GLU A 378 -3.33 5.29 -20.91
CA GLU A 378 -2.24 4.76 -20.09
C GLU A 378 -2.21 3.21 -20.13
N ASP A 379 -3.35 2.56 -19.91
CA ASP A 379 -3.47 1.10 -19.95
C ASP A 379 -3.14 0.55 -21.34
N MET A 380 -3.57 1.24 -22.40
CA MET A 380 -3.24 0.90 -23.79
C MET A 380 -1.74 0.98 -24.06
N VAL A 381 -1.07 2.04 -23.58
CA VAL A 381 0.38 2.24 -23.74
C VAL A 381 1.16 1.13 -23.04
N VAL A 382 0.82 0.83 -21.78
CA VAL A 382 1.46 -0.25 -21.01
C VAL A 382 1.25 -1.59 -21.72
N SER A 383 0.00 -1.90 -22.09
CA SER A 383 -0.34 -3.15 -22.79
C SER A 383 0.39 -3.31 -24.12
N TRP A 384 0.49 -2.22 -24.91
CA TRP A 384 1.21 -2.22 -26.16
C TRP A 384 2.70 -2.49 -25.97
N ARG A 385 3.34 -1.83 -24.99
CA ARG A 385 4.76 -2.03 -24.67
C ARG A 385 5.07 -3.45 -24.21
N VAL A 386 4.22 -4.02 -23.35
CA VAL A 386 4.34 -5.43 -22.95
C VAL A 386 4.24 -6.34 -24.17
N ARG A 387 3.27 -6.13 -25.07
CA ARG A 387 3.14 -6.92 -26.31
C ARG A 387 4.37 -6.79 -27.22
N SER A 388 4.90 -5.58 -27.39
CA SER A 388 6.12 -5.33 -28.16
C SER A 388 7.35 -6.02 -27.56
N TRP A 389 7.47 -6.02 -26.23
CA TRP A 389 8.53 -6.75 -25.52
C TRP A 389 8.42 -8.26 -25.71
N LYS A 390 7.20 -8.81 -25.62
CA LYS A 390 6.90 -10.24 -25.85
C LYS A 390 7.21 -10.65 -27.30
N ALA A 391 6.87 -9.82 -28.28
CA ALA A 391 7.15 -10.10 -29.69
C ALA A 391 8.65 -10.21 -30.02
N ASN A 392 9.52 -9.60 -29.19
CA ASN A 392 10.97 -9.57 -29.36
C ASN A 392 11.73 -10.67 -28.57
N GLY A 393 11.06 -11.76 -28.16
CA GLY A 393 11.71 -12.90 -27.51
C GLY A 393 10.75 -14.06 -27.27
N LEU A 394 11.22 -15.30 -27.48
CA LEU A 394 10.38 -16.49 -27.57
C LEU A 394 9.77 -16.95 -26.22
N GLU A 395 10.27 -16.49 -25.07
CA GLU A 395 9.83 -16.92 -23.72
C GLU A 395 9.80 -15.76 -22.72
N ARG A 396 9.01 -14.72 -23.02
CA ARG A 396 8.88 -13.53 -22.17
C ARG A 396 7.46 -13.44 -21.62
N GLU A 397 7.28 -13.78 -20.35
CA GLU A 397 6.03 -13.57 -19.63
C GLU A 397 6.23 -12.63 -18.43
N GLU A 398 5.22 -11.80 -18.18
CA GLU A 398 5.14 -10.94 -17.01
C GLU A 398 3.72 -11.10 -16.47
N HIS A 399 3.59 -11.71 -15.29
CA HIS A 399 2.29 -12.00 -14.67
C HIS A 399 1.72 -10.77 -13.96
N GLY A 400 2.57 -9.85 -13.50
CA GLY A 400 2.22 -8.64 -12.78
C GLY A 400 1.89 -7.44 -13.68
N VAL A 401 1.22 -7.63 -14.82
CA VAL A 401 0.94 -6.52 -15.77
C VAL A 401 0.18 -5.36 -15.11
N HIS A 402 -0.73 -5.65 -14.17
CA HIS A 402 -1.48 -4.65 -13.41
C HIS A 402 -0.60 -3.81 -12.46
N CYS A 403 0.60 -4.28 -12.12
CA CYS A 403 1.57 -3.53 -11.35
C CYS A 403 2.33 -2.49 -12.18
N LEU A 404 2.35 -2.67 -13.51
CA LEU A 404 3.20 -1.89 -14.40
C LEU A 404 2.70 -0.47 -14.59
N ILE A 405 3.64 0.45 -14.69
CA ILE A 405 3.40 1.86 -14.99
C ILE A 405 4.29 2.30 -16.15
N ASN A 406 3.82 3.29 -16.89
CA ASN A 406 4.58 3.96 -17.95
C ASN A 406 5.54 4.99 -17.32
N GLU A 407 6.61 4.49 -16.72
CA GLU A 407 7.62 5.30 -16.02
C GLU A 407 8.93 4.50 -15.93
N MET A 408 10.03 5.20 -15.60
CA MET A 408 11.30 4.59 -15.21
C MET A 408 11.81 5.22 -13.91
N GLN A 409 12.34 4.41 -12.98
CA GLN A 409 12.84 4.87 -11.69
C GLN A 409 14.28 4.44 -11.45
N VAL A 410 15.17 5.40 -11.20
CA VAL A 410 16.59 5.15 -10.91
C VAL A 410 16.99 5.74 -9.56
N LEU A 411 17.98 5.14 -8.92
CA LEU A 411 18.54 5.66 -7.68
C LEU A 411 19.34 6.94 -7.91
N VAL A 412 19.27 7.83 -6.94
CA VAL A 412 20.09 9.05 -6.85
C VAL A 412 20.54 9.22 -5.41
N GLY A 413 21.57 10.06 -5.17
CA GLY A 413 22.25 10.11 -3.86
C GLY A 413 21.32 10.32 -2.66
N ASN A 414 20.23 11.09 -2.81
CA ASN A 414 19.25 11.37 -1.76
C ASN A 414 17.87 10.70 -1.97
N GLY A 415 17.80 9.61 -2.75
CA GLY A 415 16.57 8.85 -2.94
C GLY A 415 16.47 8.24 -4.33
N TRP A 416 15.45 8.64 -5.09
CA TRP A 416 15.26 8.17 -6.46
C TRP A 416 14.75 9.30 -7.36
N ALA A 417 14.91 9.12 -8.67
CA ALA A 417 14.40 10.01 -9.69
C ALA A 417 13.47 9.26 -10.65
N HIS A 418 12.42 9.96 -11.06
CA HIS A 418 11.51 9.55 -12.13
C HIS A 418 12.08 10.09 -13.46
N LEU A 419 12.11 9.26 -14.50
CA LEU A 419 12.65 9.59 -15.82
C LEU A 419 11.57 9.55 -16.90
#